data_AF-A0A1E4I526-F1
#
_entry.id   AF-A0A1E4I526-F1
#
_cell.length_a   1.000
_cell.length_b   1.000
_cell.length_c   1.000
_cell.angle_alpha   90.00
_cell.angle_beta   90.00
_cell.angle_gamma   90.00
#
_symmetry.space_group_name_H-M   'P 1'
#
loop_
_entity.id
_entity.type
_entity.pdbx_description
1 polymer ?
#
loop_
_entity_poly.entity_id
_entity_poly.type
_entity_poly.pdbx_seq_one_letter_code
_entity_poly.pdbx_strand_id
1 'polypeptide(L)'
;MTDSLSGQDQWATLENEFATVHVTVDRSANGPTLVILDPASGREIALDPLELQTLAWARHEHLAELLAPAFKEQYLRRVTPAEFQKRQDVQ
;
A
#
# COMPACT_ATOMS: atom_id res chain seq x y z
N MET A 1 4.49 7.58 35.71
CA MET A 1 3.60 8.24 34.74
C MET A 1 4.46 8.70 33.58
N THR A 2 4.82 7.77 32.71
CA THR A 2 5.72 7.96 31.58
C THR A 2 4.90 7.74 30.32
N ASP A 3 4.55 8.83 29.67
CA ASP A 3 4.02 8.86 28.31
C ASP A 3 5.18 8.55 27.36
N SER A 4 5.47 7.26 27.21
CA SER A 4 6.42 6.79 26.21
C SER A 4 5.65 6.64 24.91
N LEU A 5 5.78 7.64 24.04
CA LEU A 5 5.29 7.68 22.66
C LEU A 5 5.51 6.33 21.96
N SER A 6 4.53 5.44 22.04
CA SER A 6 4.39 4.32 21.13
C SER A 6 3.89 4.94 19.83
N GLY A 7 4.81 5.38 18.97
CA GLY A 7 4.52 5.73 17.58
C GLY A 7 4.09 4.48 16.79
N GLN A 8 3.04 3.83 17.28
CA GLN A 8 2.37 2.70 16.68
C GLN A 8 1.81 3.19 15.35
N ASP A 9 2.29 2.61 14.25
CA ASP A 9 1.51 2.03 13.14
C ASP A 9 0.10 2.60 12.93
N GLN A 10 -0.04 3.92 12.97
CA GLN A 10 -1.34 4.57 12.85
C GLN A 10 -1.65 4.67 11.37
N TRP A 11 -2.54 3.80 10.93
CA TRP A 11 -3.11 3.85 9.60
C TRP A 11 -3.87 5.16 9.41
N ALA A 12 -3.49 5.91 8.38
CA ALA A 12 -4.28 7.02 7.86
C ALA A 12 -5.19 6.50 6.74
N THR A 13 -6.46 6.89 6.76
CA THR A 13 -7.41 6.61 5.68
C THR A 13 -7.39 7.75 4.67
N LEU A 14 -7.17 7.42 3.40
CA LEU A 14 -7.29 8.35 2.27
C LEU A 14 -8.44 7.88 1.39
N GLU A 15 -9.40 8.75 1.13
CA GLU A 15 -10.59 8.40 0.37
C GLU A 15 -11.09 9.52 -0.54
N ASN A 16 -11.73 9.12 -1.64
CA ASN A 16 -12.51 9.96 -2.54
C ASN A 16 -13.63 9.13 -3.19
N GLU A 17 -14.31 9.69 -4.18
CA GLU A 17 -15.42 9.03 -4.88
C GLU A 17 -15.01 7.82 -5.74
N PHE A 18 -13.71 7.60 -5.95
CA PHE A 18 -13.18 6.52 -6.79
C PHE A 18 -12.48 5.42 -5.99
N ALA A 19 -11.92 5.73 -4.82
CA ALA A 19 -11.11 4.80 -4.03
C ALA A 19 -11.05 5.17 -2.54
N THR A 20 -10.82 4.14 -1.73
CA THR A 20 -10.43 4.23 -0.32
C THR A 20 -9.16 3.39 -0.15
N VAL A 21 -8.14 3.94 0.49
CA VAL A 21 -6.92 3.20 0.86
C VAL A 21 -6.52 3.53 2.29
N HIS A 22 -5.92 2.57 2.98
CA HIS A 22 -5.27 2.80 4.27
C HIS A 22 -3.77 2.87 4.04
N VAL A 23 -3.09 3.83 4.68
CA VAL A 23 -1.64 3.99 4.58
C VAL A 23 -0.99 4.05 5.95
N THR A 24 0.15 3.40 6.12
CA THR A 24 0.97 3.48 7.35
C THR A 24 2.45 3.46 7.01
N VAL A 25 3.29 3.84 7.96
CA VAL A 25 4.75 3.69 7.83
C VAL A 25 5.19 2.54 8.71
N ASP A 26 5.58 1.42 8.09
CA ASP A 26 6.22 0.30 8.78
C ASP A 26 7.70 0.62 9.01
N ARG A 27 8.20 0.41 10.22
CA ARG A 27 9.59 0.64 10.63
C ARG A 27 10.28 -0.61 11.18
N SER A 28 9.64 -1.77 11.07
CA SER A 28 10.10 -3.03 11.64
C SER A 28 11.26 -3.67 10.85
N ALA A 29 11.39 -3.34 9.56
CA ALA A 29 12.40 -3.89 8.66
C ALA A 29 13.71 -3.05 8.64
N ASN A 30 14.58 -3.31 7.67
CA ASN A 30 15.88 -2.63 7.47
C ASN A 30 15.76 -1.14 7.06
N GLY A 31 14.63 -0.50 7.33
CA GLY A 31 14.33 0.88 6.96
C GLY A 31 12.82 1.13 7.01
N PRO A 32 12.39 2.41 7.00
CA PRO A 32 10.98 2.77 6.94
C PRO A 32 10.42 2.49 5.54
N THR A 33 9.22 1.93 5.51
CA THR A 33 8.50 1.56 4.28
C THR A 33 7.08 2.11 4.35
N LEU A 34 6.57 2.70 3.27
CA LEU A 34 5.16 3.12 3.21
C LEU A 34 4.32 1.92 2.78
N VAL A 35 3.42 1.50 3.65
CA VAL A 35 2.45 0.44 3.37
C VAL A 35 1.15 1.06 2.90
N ILE A 36 0.58 0.55 1.82
CA ILE A 36 -0.71 0.96 1.25
C ILE A 36 -1.59 -0.28 1.13
N LEU A 37 -2.76 -0.25 1.75
CA LEU A 37 -3.77 -1.30 1.76
C LEU A 37 -5.05 -0.82 1.06
N ASP A 38 -5.53 -1.60 0.10
CA ASP A 38 -6.89 -1.49 -0.44
C ASP A 38 -7.83 -2.35 0.42
N PRO A 39 -8.71 -1.74 1.25
CA PRO A 39 -9.60 -2.48 2.13
C PRO A 39 -10.68 -3.27 1.37
N ALA A 40 -11.01 -2.89 0.13
CA ALA A 40 -12.04 -3.59 -0.65
C ALA A 40 -11.54 -4.93 -1.20
N SER A 41 -10.25 -5.02 -1.55
CA SER A 41 -9.65 -6.24 -2.10
C SER A 41 -8.71 -6.95 -1.12
N GLY A 42 -8.34 -6.30 -0.01
CA GLY A 42 -7.33 -6.79 0.93
C GLY A 42 -5.90 -6.78 0.36
N ARG A 43 -5.68 -6.13 -0.79
CA ARG A 43 -4.35 -6.07 -1.42
C ARG A 43 -3.51 -5.00 -0.75
N GLU A 44 -2.25 -5.34 -0.55
CA GLU A 44 -1.28 -4.47 0.10
C GLU A 44 -0.01 -4.37 -0.74
N ILE A 45 0.61 -3.20 -0.71
CA ILE A 45 1.97 -2.99 -1.20
C ILE A 45 2.76 -2.21 -0.16
N ALA A 46 4.04 -2.57 -0.01
CA ALA A 46 4.99 -1.85 0.81
C ALA A 46 6.05 -1.23 -0.12
N LEU A 47 6.22 0.08 -0.04
CA LEU A 47 7.10 0.86 -0.91
C LEU A 47 8.27 1.43 -0.12
N ASP A 48 9.48 1.04 -0.52
CA ASP A 48 10.70 1.56 0.09
C ASP A 48 10.97 3.03 -0.32
N PRO A 49 11.92 3.73 0.32
CA PRO A 49 12.20 5.12 -0.01
C PRO A 49 12.60 5.38 -1.47
N LEU A 50 13.24 4.42 -2.15
CA LEU A 50 13.69 4.54 -3.54
C LEU A 50 12.52 4.33 -4.52
N GLU A 51 11.67 3.35 -4.26
CA GLU A 51 10.42 3.13 -4.99
C GLU A 51 9.49 4.36 -4.85
N LEU A 52 9.37 4.90 -3.63
CA LEU A 52 8.60 6.12 -3.36
C LEU A 52 9.18 7.33 -4.08
N GLN A 53 10.50 7.51 -4.11
CA GLN A 53 11.11 8.62 -4.84
C GLN A 53 10.76 8.57 -6.33
N THR A 54 10.78 7.37 -6.91
CA THR A 54 10.44 7.16 -8.32
C THR A 54 8.97 7.53 -8.59
N LEU A 55 8.06 7.14 -7.70
CA LEU A 55 6.64 7.50 -7.80
C LEU A 55 6.38 8.99 -7.54
N ALA A 56 7.07 9.59 -6.58
CA ALA A 56 6.89 10.99 -6.21
C ALA A 56 7.31 11.97 -7.32
N TRP A 57 8.18 11.54 -8.24
CA TRP A 57 8.56 12.30 -9.43
C TRP A 57 7.68 12.00 -10.65
N ALA A 58 6.79 11.01 -10.57
CA ALA A 58 5.87 10.75 -11.66
C ALA A 58 4.89 11.92 -11.82
N ARG A 59 4.69 12.36 -13.07
CA ARG A 59 3.63 13.31 -13.41
C ARG A 59 2.28 12.58 -13.36
N HIS A 60 1.22 13.29 -12.99
CA HIS A 60 -0.14 12.72 -12.92
C HIS A 60 -0.56 12.04 -14.23
N GLU A 61 -0.16 12.58 -15.38
CA GLU A 61 -0.40 11.97 -16.70
C GLU A 61 0.20 10.57 -16.85
N HIS A 62 1.35 10.29 -16.23
CA HIS A 62 1.96 8.95 -16.25
C HIS A 62 1.22 7.96 -15.33
N LEU A 63 0.60 8.45 -14.26
CA LEU A 63 -0.17 7.63 -13.32
C LEU A 63 -1.59 7.36 -13.83
N ALA A 64 -2.12 8.21 -14.71
CA ALA A 64 -3.48 8.10 -15.24
C ALA A 64 -3.71 6.77 -15.98
N GLU A 65 -2.69 6.23 -16.65
CA GLU A 65 -2.79 4.92 -17.33
C GLU A 65 -3.03 3.76 -16.34
N LEU A 66 -2.45 3.84 -15.14
CA LEU A 66 -2.65 2.85 -14.08
C LEU A 66 -4.06 2.93 -13.47
N LEU A 67 -4.69 4.11 -13.54
CA LEU A 67 -6.04 4.35 -13.07
C LEU A 67 -7.12 4.02 -14.11
N ALA A 68 -6.73 3.65 -15.34
CA ALA A 68 -7.68 3.28 -16.37
C ALA A 68 -8.54 2.07 -15.91
N PRO A 69 -9.88 2.09 -16.04
CA PRO A 69 -10.76 1.05 -15.52
C PRO A 69 -10.39 -0.37 -15.98
N ALA A 70 -9.93 -0.48 -17.22
CA ALA A 70 -9.47 -1.73 -17.80
C ALA A 70 -8.27 -2.34 -17.04
N PHE A 71 -7.38 -1.50 -16.52
CA PHE A 71 -6.21 -1.94 -15.77
C PHE A 71 -6.61 -2.52 -14.40
N LYS A 72 -7.58 -1.91 -13.71
CA LYS A 72 -8.15 -2.43 -12.46
C LYS A 72 -8.79 -3.80 -12.68
N GLU A 73 -9.66 -3.96 -13.66
CA GLU A 73 -10.29 -5.26 -13.97
C GLU A 73 -9.28 -6.34 -14.37
N GLN A 74 -8.27 -5.97 -15.17
CA GLN A 74 -7.26 -6.90 -15.66
C GLN A 74 -6.28 -7.31 -14.53
N TYR A 75 -5.95 -6.41 -13.61
CA TYR A 75 -5.18 -6.72 -12.42
C TYR A 75 -6.00 -7.55 -11.40
N LEU A 76 -7.29 -7.26 -11.23
CA LEU A 76 -8.16 -8.06 -10.38
C LEU A 76 -8.23 -9.51 -10.85
N ARG A 77 -8.28 -9.75 -12.17
CA ARG A 77 -8.29 -11.10 -12.77
C ARG A 77 -6.99 -11.90 -12.63
N ARG A 78 -5.84 -11.24 -12.43
CA ARG A 78 -4.52 -11.89 -12.46
C ARG A 78 -4.01 -12.35 -11.09
N VAL A 79 -4.49 -11.76 -9.99
CA VAL A 79 -4.02 -12.13 -8.64
C VAL A 79 -5.00 -13.13 -8.04
N THR A 80 -4.54 -14.37 -7.84
CA THR A 80 -5.27 -15.41 -7.11
C THR A 80 -5.15 -15.18 -5.60
N PRO A 81 -6.20 -15.40 -4.80
CA PRO A 81 -6.15 -15.25 -3.33
C PRO A 81 -5.10 -16.15 -2.64
N ALA A 82 -4.63 -17.21 -3.31
CA ALA A 82 -3.76 -18.23 -2.73
C ALA A 82 -2.30 -17.80 -2.51
N GLU A 83 -1.87 -16.66 -3.04
CA GLU A 83 -0.47 -16.18 -2.87
C GLU A 83 -0.27 -15.39 -1.57
N PHE A 84 -1.34 -14.91 -0.93
CA PHE A 84 -1.28 -14.13 0.31
C PHE A 84 -1.01 -15.00 1.55
N GLN A 85 -1.52 -16.23 1.60
CA GLN A 85 -1.37 -17.10 2.79
C GLN A 85 0.10 -17.53 3.04
N LYS A 86 0.90 -17.68 1.97
CA LYS A 86 2.28 -18.18 2.10
C LYS A 86 3.27 -17.22 2.77
N ARG A 87 2.92 -15.94 2.95
CA ARG A 87 3.79 -14.97 3.63
C ARG A 87 3.52 -14.84 5.14
N GLN A 88 2.39 -15.34 5.63
CA GLN A 88 2.06 -15.29 7.07
C GLN A 88 2.55 -16.51 7.87
N ASP A 89 2.98 -17.59 7.20
CA ASP A 89 3.43 -18.83 7.84
C ASP A 89 4.96 -18.95 7.97
N VAL A 90 5.72 -17.89 7.71
CA VAL A 90 7.17 -17.83 8.00
C VAL A 90 7.38 -16.94 9.21
N GLN A 91 7.05 -17.47 10.39
CA GLN A 91 7.40 -16.91 11.69
C GLN A 91 8.12 -17.98 12.51
#